data_AF-A0A1Y2AZE6-F1
#
_entry.id   AF-A0A1Y2AZE6-F1
#
_cell.length_a   1.000
_cell.length_b   1.000
_cell.length_c   1.000
_cell.angle_alpha   90.00
_cell.angle_beta   90.00
_cell.angle_gamma   90.00
#
_symmetry.space_group_name_H-M   'P 1'
#
loop_
_entity.id
_entity.type
_entity.pdbx_description
1 polymer ?
#
loop_
_entity_poly.entity_id
_entity_poly.type
_entity_poly.pdbx_seq_one_letter_code
_entity_poly.pdbx_strand_id
1 'polypeptide(L)'
;CCSKKGYCGTTNAYCSTDCQLEYGRCAPLNSNTTTNGKCGSTNVTVSGQTSSDGRCGFVNGYACPKNQCCSQYGYCGTTASHCGAGCDKHFGKC
;
A
#
# COMPACT_ATOMS: atom_id res chain seq x y z
N CYS A 1 -9.51 -0.10 -6.95
CA CYS A 1 -9.78 1.27 -6.50
C CYS A 1 -10.70 1.26 -5.29
N CYS A 2 -10.60 2.24 -4.39
CA CYS A 2 -11.42 2.31 -3.20
C CYS A 2 -12.49 3.40 -3.34
N SER A 3 -13.76 3.02 -3.42
CA SER A 3 -14.83 4.02 -3.44
C SER A 3 -14.93 4.78 -2.12
N LYS A 4 -15.47 6.00 -2.15
CA LYS A 4 -15.89 6.76 -0.96
C LYS A 4 -16.70 5.95 0.06
N LYS A 5 -17.43 4.93 -0.41
CA LYS A 5 -18.30 4.07 0.40
C LYS A 5 -17.56 2.91 1.07
N GLY A 6 -16.23 2.80 0.94
CA GLY A 6 -15.44 1.74 1.56
C GLY A 6 -15.51 0.39 0.84
N TYR A 7 -15.95 0.39 -0.42
CA TYR A 7 -15.97 -0.81 -1.26
C TYR A 7 -14.88 -0.75 -2.31
N CYS A 8 -14.21 -1.88 -2.56
CA CYS A 8 -13.20 -1.97 -3.59
C CYS A 8 -13.76 -2.57 -4.89
N GLY A 9 -13.30 -2.03 -6.02
CA GLY A 9 -13.61 -2.55 -7.34
C GLY A 9 -12.70 -1.99 -8.42
N THR A 10 -12.85 -2.49 -9.64
CA THR A 10 -12.02 -2.16 -10.82
C THR A 10 -12.72 -1.26 -11.83
N THR A 11 -14.00 -0.96 -11.65
CA THR A 11 -14.77 -0.08 -12.55
C THR A 11 -14.69 1.38 -12.13
N ASN A 12 -15.06 2.30 -13.02
CA ASN A 12 -15.09 3.75 -12.74
C ASN A 12 -15.89 4.12 -11.49
N ALA A 13 -16.92 3.36 -11.13
CA ALA A 13 -17.69 3.56 -9.89
C ALA A 13 -16.82 3.50 -8.62
N TYR A 14 -15.69 2.80 -8.68
CA TYR A 14 -14.71 2.68 -7.61
C TYR A 14 -13.44 3.49 -7.88
N CYS A 15 -13.15 3.77 -9.16
CA CYS A 15 -11.87 4.31 -9.65
C CYS A 15 -11.89 5.77 -10.06
N SER A 16 -13.06 6.41 -10.15
CA SER A 16 -13.21 7.81 -10.57
C SER A 16 -13.33 8.76 -9.37
N THR A 17 -14.33 9.64 -9.36
CA THR A 17 -14.51 10.73 -8.40
C THR A 17 -14.71 10.20 -6.98
N ASP A 18 -14.03 10.81 -6.01
CA ASP A 18 -14.03 10.42 -4.59
C ASP A 18 -13.43 9.03 -4.28
N CYS A 19 -12.57 8.52 -5.16
CA CYS A 19 -11.78 7.35 -4.81
C CYS A 19 -10.80 7.69 -3.66
N GLN A 20 -10.81 6.88 -2.60
CA GLN A 20 -10.03 7.12 -1.40
C GLN A 20 -8.56 6.72 -1.65
N LEU A 21 -7.73 7.71 -1.97
CA LEU A 21 -6.30 7.54 -2.30
C LEU A 21 -5.50 6.87 -1.17
N GLU A 22 -5.93 7.06 0.08
CA GLU A 22 -5.30 6.48 1.27
C GLU A 22 -5.62 4.97 1.43
N TYR A 23 -6.67 4.48 0.75
CA TYR A 23 -7.16 3.11 0.92
C TYR A 23 -7.36 2.34 -0.40
N GLY A 24 -6.89 2.89 -1.52
CA GLY A 24 -6.85 2.20 -2.81
C GLY A 24 -6.26 3.07 -3.91
N ARG A 25 -5.73 2.42 -4.96
CA ARG A 25 -5.28 3.13 -6.16
C ARG A 25 -6.45 3.57 -7.00
N CYS A 26 -6.57 4.88 -7.21
CA CYS A 26 -7.53 5.48 -8.11
C CYS A 26 -6.95 5.50 -9.52
N ALA A 27 -7.79 5.38 -10.54
CA ALA A 27 -7.32 5.41 -11.91
C ALA A 27 -6.50 6.69 -12.17
N PRO A 28 -5.41 6.63 -12.98
CA PRO A 28 -5.20 5.61 -14.00
C PRO A 28 -4.00 4.69 -13.71
N LEU A 29 -3.91 3.98 -12.58
CA LEU A 29 -2.82 3.00 -12.37
C LEU A 29 -3.20 1.72 -11.60
N ASN A 30 -2.46 0.66 -11.93
CA ASN A 30 -2.73 -0.76 -11.68
C ASN A 30 -2.99 -1.16 -10.22
N SER A 31 -4.07 -1.94 -10.10
CA SER A 31 -4.73 -2.51 -8.94
C SER A 31 -3.82 -3.08 -7.85
N ASN A 32 -4.10 -2.70 -6.60
CA ASN A 32 -4.03 -3.66 -5.50
C ASN A 32 -5.41 -3.67 -4.83
N THR A 33 -6.11 -4.79 -4.95
CA THR A 33 -7.46 -5.00 -4.40
C THR A 33 -7.35 -5.91 -3.20
N THR A 34 -7.93 -5.49 -2.09
CA THR A 34 -8.16 -6.35 -0.94
C THR A 34 -9.08 -7.51 -1.37
N THR A 35 -8.72 -8.75 -1.03
CA THR A 35 -9.49 -9.95 -1.40
C THR A 35 -10.85 -10.06 -0.70
N ASN A 36 -11.13 -9.18 0.27
CA ASN A 36 -12.35 -9.17 1.06
C ASN A 36 -13.43 -8.17 0.55
N GLY A 37 -13.19 -7.49 -0.57
CA GLY A 37 -14.18 -6.56 -1.14
C GLY A 37 -14.27 -5.20 -0.42
N LYS A 38 -13.52 -4.98 0.67
CA LYS A 38 -13.59 -3.78 1.52
C LYS A 38 -12.30 -2.98 1.48
N CYS A 39 -12.42 -1.68 1.45
CA CYS A 39 -11.32 -0.72 1.55
C CYS A 39 -11.74 0.40 2.54
N GLY A 40 -10.81 1.27 2.95
CA GLY A 40 -11.15 2.34 3.90
C GLY A 40 -11.01 1.98 5.38
N SER A 41 -10.48 0.80 5.70
CA SER A 41 -10.32 0.37 7.10
C SER A 41 -8.94 0.77 7.63
N THR A 42 -8.90 1.48 8.75
CA THR A 42 -7.69 1.76 9.54
C THR A 42 -7.12 0.51 10.23
N ASN A 43 -7.85 -0.61 10.16
CA ASN A 43 -7.46 -1.94 10.64
C ASN A 43 -7.44 -2.95 9.48
N VAL A 44 -6.91 -2.55 8.32
CA VAL A 44 -6.39 -3.57 7.40
C VAL A 44 -5.09 -4.04 8.02
N THR A 45 -5.12 -5.22 8.64
CA THR A 45 -3.92 -6.06 8.71
C THR A 45 -3.57 -6.32 7.26
N VAL A 46 -2.76 -5.42 6.70
CA VAL A 46 -2.12 -5.62 5.42
C VAL A 46 -1.23 -6.81 5.72
N SER A 47 -1.74 -8.01 5.48
CA SER A 47 -0.90 -9.17 5.19
C SER A 47 -0.27 -8.85 3.84
N GLY A 48 0.53 -7.79 3.82
CA GLY A 48 1.24 -7.28 2.69
C GLY A 48 2.12 -8.42 2.32
N GLN A 49 1.91 -8.92 1.11
CA GLN A 49 2.79 -9.89 0.52
C GLN A 49 4.22 -9.42 0.83
N THR A 50 4.99 -10.25 1.52
CA THR A 50 6.36 -9.90 1.85
C THR A 50 7.11 -9.74 0.54
N SER A 51 7.76 -8.60 0.36
CA SER A 51 8.58 -8.33 -0.81
C SER A 51 9.65 -9.40 -0.96
N SER A 52 9.70 -10.03 -2.14
CA SER A 52 10.74 -10.96 -2.55
C SER A 52 11.81 -10.31 -3.44
N ASP A 53 11.52 -9.14 -3.98
CA ASP A 53 12.36 -8.37 -4.91
C ASP A 53 13.00 -7.13 -4.26
N GLY A 54 12.75 -6.91 -2.96
CA GLY A 54 13.25 -5.77 -2.21
C GLY A 54 12.48 -4.47 -2.45
N ARG A 55 11.34 -4.51 -3.15
CA ARG A 55 10.47 -3.35 -3.37
C ARG A 55 9.30 -3.32 -2.40
N CYS A 56 8.93 -2.13 -1.95
CA CYS A 56 7.86 -1.95 -0.97
C CYS A 56 7.00 -0.71 -1.24
N GLY A 57 6.02 -0.50 -0.36
CA GLY A 57 5.17 0.67 -0.39
C GLY A 57 3.95 0.45 -1.24
N PHE A 58 3.02 1.41 -1.20
CA PHE A 58 1.78 1.35 -1.96
C PHE A 58 2.01 1.13 -3.47
N VAL A 59 3.12 1.64 -4.03
CA VAL A 59 3.50 1.50 -5.44
C VAL A 59 3.88 0.06 -5.82
N ASN A 60 4.36 -0.74 -4.88
CA ASN A 60 4.71 -2.13 -5.14
C ASN A 60 3.67 -3.09 -4.55
N GLY A 61 2.90 -2.66 -3.55
CA GLY A 61 1.90 -3.49 -2.91
C GLY A 61 2.48 -4.56 -1.97
N TYR A 62 3.79 -4.50 -1.73
CA TYR A 62 4.53 -5.42 -0.89
C TYR A 62 5.04 -4.71 0.36
N ALA A 63 5.05 -5.43 1.49
CA ALA A 63 5.70 -4.99 2.71
C ALA A 63 7.11 -5.57 2.78
N CYS A 64 8.03 -4.86 3.41
CA CYS A 64 9.38 -5.36 3.59
C CYS A 64 9.42 -6.57 4.52
N PRO A 65 10.41 -7.47 4.33
CA PRO A 65 10.68 -8.55 5.26
C PRO A 65 10.85 -8.06 6.70
N LYS A 66 10.63 -8.96 7.66
CA LYS A 66 10.80 -8.64 9.09
C LYS A 66 12.14 -7.93 9.35
N ASN A 67 12.07 -6.85 10.15
CA ASN A 67 13.18 -5.97 10.50
C ASN A 67 13.75 -5.10 9.38
N GLN A 68 13.07 -5.00 8.23
CA GLN A 68 13.42 -4.04 7.19
C GLN A 68 12.43 -2.88 7.15
N CYS A 69 12.93 -1.73 6.74
CA CYS A 69 12.25 -0.47 6.62
C CYS A 69 11.90 -0.23 5.16
N CYS A 70 10.72 0.33 4.90
CA CYS A 70 10.35 0.75 3.57
C CYS A 70 10.73 2.20 3.37
N SER A 71 11.77 2.48 2.57
CA SER A 71 12.13 3.85 2.23
C SER A 71 11.02 4.56 1.45
N GLN A 72 11.00 5.89 1.52
CA GLN A 72 10.12 6.72 0.67
C GLN A 72 10.29 6.46 -0.84
N TYR A 73 11.41 5.87 -1.24
CA TYR A 73 11.70 5.48 -2.62
C TYR A 73 11.11 4.13 -3.02
N GLY A 74 10.40 3.44 -2.11
CA GLY A 74 9.76 2.16 -2.38
C GLY A 74 10.73 0.98 -2.36
N TYR A 75 11.81 1.08 -1.60
CA TYR A 75 12.80 0.00 -1.42
C TYR A 75 12.93 -0.40 0.03
N CYS A 76 13.13 -1.71 0.24
CA CYS A 76 13.39 -2.31 1.53
C CYS A 76 14.87 -2.25 1.88
N GLY A 77 15.15 -1.89 3.13
CA GLY A 77 16.51 -1.94 3.66
C GLY A 77 16.54 -1.72 5.17
N THR A 78 17.71 -1.88 5.76
CA THR A 78 17.93 -1.73 7.22
C THR A 78 18.79 -0.51 7.57
N THR A 79 19.27 0.23 6.57
CA THR A 79 20.14 1.39 6.80
C THR A 79 19.32 2.61 7.20
N ALA A 80 19.98 3.62 7.79
CA ALA A 80 19.35 4.89 8.13
C ALA A 80 18.66 5.57 6.92
N SER A 81 19.15 5.36 5.70
CA SER A 81 18.51 5.88 4.48
C SER A 81 17.14 5.22 4.18
N HIS A 82 16.89 4.03 4.73
CA HIS A 82 15.63 3.31 4.59
C HIS A 82 14.73 3.49 5.82
N CYS A 83 15.33 3.50 7.01
CA CYS A 83 14.64 3.58 8.30
C CYS A 83 14.51 4.99 8.86
N GLY A 84 15.12 5.98 8.23
CA GLY A 84 15.15 7.36 8.68
C GLY A 84 13.90 8.13 8.25
N ALA A 85 14.08 9.43 8.02
CA ALA A 85 13.01 10.30 7.55
C ALA A 85 12.44 9.78 6.21
N GLY A 86 11.11 9.63 6.14
CA GLY A 86 10.42 9.10 4.96
C GLY A 86 10.20 7.58 4.98
N CYS A 87 10.51 6.89 6.07
CA CYS A 87 10.16 5.48 6.20
C CYS A 87 8.62 5.28 6.26
N ASP A 88 8.09 4.36 5.46
CA ASP A 88 6.66 4.03 5.41
C ASP A 88 6.32 2.90 6.38
N LYS A 89 5.74 3.28 7.53
CA LYS A 89 5.35 2.39 8.63
C LYS A 89 4.28 1.36 8.28
N HIS A 90 3.56 1.54 7.16
CA HIS A 90 2.57 0.57 6.70
C HIS A 90 3.23 -0.62 5.98
N PHE A 91 4.46 -0.44 5.49
CA PHE A 91 5.18 -1.43 4.69
C PHE A 91 6.55 -1.77 5.25
N GLY A 92 6.93 -1.30 6.44
CA GLY A 92 8.23 -1.61 7.04
C GLY A 92 8.32 -1.21 8.50
N LYS A 93 9.44 -1.59 9.13
CA LYS A 93 9.74 -1.29 10.53
C LYS A 93 10.35 0.10 10.65
N CYS A 94 9.50 1.11 10.72
CA CYS A 94 9.84 2.45 11.19
C CYS A 94 9.41 2.54 12.67
#